data_AF-A0A2E9U3P5-F1
#
_entry.id   AF-A0A2E9U3P5-F1
#
_cell.length_a   1.000
_cell.length_b   1.000
_cell.length_c   1.000
_cell.angle_alpha   90.00
_cell.angle_beta   90.00
_cell.angle_gamma   90.00
#
_symmetry.space_group_name_H-M   'P 1'
#
loop_
_entity.id
_entity.type
_entity.pdbx_description
1 polymer ?
#
loop_
_entity_poly.entity_id
_entity_poly.type
_entity_poly.pdbx_seq_one_letter_code
_entity_poly.pdbx_strand_id
1 'polypeptide(L)' 'MEKTEYTKYEESRIIGSRALQISQGAPFLIKLAEKDLEKLGYNSLEIAKMEFKEGLIPITVRRKETVEKEKK' A
#
# COMPACT_ATOMS: atom_id res chain seq x y z
N MET A 1 8.29 -7.04 -9.70
CA MET A 1 8.85 -5.81 -9.11
C MET A 1 9.86 -6.23 -8.07
N GLU A 2 11.07 -5.67 -8.13
CA GLU A 2 12.21 -6.10 -7.34
C GLU A 2 11.86 -6.19 -5.85
N LYS A 3 12.21 -7.33 -5.24
CA LYS A 3 12.07 -7.61 -3.80
C LYS A 3 13.12 -6.77 -3.03
N THR A 4 13.10 -5.45 -3.19
CA THR A 4 13.73 -4.56 -2.20
C THR A 4 12.85 -4.66 -0.96
N GLU A 5 13.30 -5.46 -0.01
CA GLU A 5 12.61 -5.67 1.27
C GLU A 5 12.21 -4.31 1.86
N TYR A 6 10.90 -4.05 1.92
CA TYR A 6 10.38 -2.92 2.68
C TYR A 6 10.71 -3.17 4.14
N THR A 7 11.16 -2.13 4.85
CA THR A 7 11.21 -2.22 6.30
C THR A 7 9.79 -2.41 6.84
N LYS A 8 9.66 -3.03 8.02
CA LYS A 8 8.36 -3.19 8.71
C LYS A 8 7.56 -1.88 8.83
N TYR A 9 8.28 -0.75 8.90
CA TYR A 9 7.68 0.59 8.96
C TYR A 9 7.15 1.06 7.62
N GLU A 10 7.92 0.85 6.54
CA GLU A 10 7.51 1.15 5.17
C GLU A 10 6.30 0.30 4.79
N GLU A 11 6.34 -1.01 5.05
CA GLU A 11 5.22 -1.93 4.79
C GLU A 11 3.94 -1.47 5.51
N SER A 12 4.03 -1.22 6.82
CA SER A 12 2.89 -0.73 7.61
C SER A 12 2.35 0.59 7.09
N ARG A 13 3.23 1.49 6.62
CA ARG A 13 2.84 2.80 6.09
C ARG A 13 2.13 2.69 4.74
N ILE A 14 2.62 1.81 3.86
CA ILE A 14 2.02 1.55 2.55
C ILE A 14 0.60 0.98 2.75
N ILE A 15 0.46 -0.05 3.59
CA ILE A 15 -0.83 -0.68 3.87
C ILE A 15 -1.80 0.32 4.50
N GLY A 16 -1.35 1.08 5.50
CA GLY A 16 -2.20 2.09 6.16
C GLY A 16 -2.65 3.20 5.22
N SER A 17 -1.74 3.71 4.37
CA SER A 17 -2.10 4.74 3.39
C SER A 17 -3.06 4.21 2.33
N ARG A 18 -2.90 2.96 1.89
CA ARG A 18 -3.80 2.34 0.91
C ARG A 18 -5.17 2.06 1.51
N ALA A 19 -5.23 1.57 2.75
CA ALA A 19 -6.49 1.38 3.46
C ALA A 19 -7.29 2.69 3.58
N LEU A 20 -6.63 3.82 3.81
CA LEU A 20 -7.30 5.12 3.81
C LEU A 20 -7.88 5.49 2.44
N GLN A 21 -7.14 5.28 1.35
CA GLN A 21 -7.63 5.54 -0.01
C GLN A 21 -8.90 4.73 -0.31
N ILE A 22 -8.88 3.46 0.09
CA ILE A 22 -10.03 2.55 -0.05
C ILE A 22 -11.24 3.06 0.73
N SER A 23 -11.04 3.46 1.99
CA SER A 23 -12.12 4.04 2.81
C SER A 23 -12.70 5.32 2.21
N GLN A 24 -11.93 6.05 1.40
CA GLN A 24 -12.36 7.24 0.67
C GLN A 24 -13.04 6.92 -0.67
N GLY A 25 -13.22 5.64 -1.02
CA GLY A 25 -13.87 5.22 -2.26
C GLY A 25 -12.93 5.15 -3.47
N ALA A 26 -11.61 5.09 -3.26
CA ALA A 26 -10.67 4.88 -4.36
C ALA A 26 -10.86 3.49 -5.00
N PRO A 27 -10.70 3.38 -6.33
CA PRO A 27 -10.86 2.11 -7.03
C PRO A 27 -9.77 1.10 -6.65
N PHE A 28 -10.19 -0.15 -6.55
CA PHE A 28 -9.31 -1.29 -6.32
C PHE A 28 -8.65 -1.71 -7.64
N LEU A 29 -7.37 -2.08 -7.60
CA LEU A 29 -6.63 -2.59 -8.76
C LEU A 29 -6.54 -4.11 -8.76
N ILE A 30 -7.03 -4.76 -7.69
CA ILE A 30 -7.02 -6.21 -7.53
C ILE A 30 -8.08 -6.86 -8.42
N LYS A 31 -7.73 -7.97 -9.08
CA LYS A 31 -8.67 -8.78 -9.88
C LYS A 31 -9.43 -9.79 -9.00
N LEU A 32 -9.79 -9.40 -7.79
CA LEU A 32 -10.73 -10.17 -6.99
C LEU A 32 -12.13 -9.75 -7.41
N ALA A 33 -12.95 -10.74 -7.78
CA ALA A 33 -14.34 -10.51 -8.12
C ALA A 33 -15.02 -9.73 -6.99
N GLU A 34 -15.83 -8.73 -7.32
CA GLU A 34 -16.59 -7.90 -6.37
C GLU A 34 -17.33 -8.74 -5.29
N LYS A 35 -17.64 -9.99 -5.63
CA LYS A 35 -18.18 -11.04 -4.75
C LYS A 35 -17.36 -11.40 -3.50
N ASP A 36 -16.04 -11.25 -3.53
CA ASP A 36 -15.19 -11.49 -2.35
C ASP A 36 -15.07 -10.23 -1.48
N LEU A 37 -15.12 -9.04 -2.10
CA LEU A 37 -15.18 -7.75 -1.41
C LEU A 37 -16.46 -7.60 -0.56
N GLU A 38 -17.59 -8.06 -1.09
CA GLU A 38 -18.88 -8.08 -0.38
C GLU A 38 -18.90 -9.08 0.78
N LYS A 39 -18.21 -10.23 0.67
CA LYS A 39 -18.11 -11.24 1.73
C LYS A 39 -17.27 -10.80 2.93
N LEU A 40 -16.33 -9.87 2.72
CA LEU A 40 -15.41 -9.37 3.75
C LEU A 40 -15.94 -8.13 4.50
N GLY A 41 -17.16 -7.66 4.19
CA GLY A 41 -17.77 -6.52 4.86
C GLY A 41 -17.02 -5.20 4.61
N TYR A 42 -16.38 -5.05 3.44
CA TYR A 42 -15.69 -3.81 3.03
C TYR A 42 -14.57 -3.34 3.98
N ASN A 43 -13.92 -4.23 4.72
CA ASN A 43 -12.84 -3.81 5.60
C ASN A 43 -11.61 -3.37 4.79
N SER A 44 -11.41 -2.05 4.71
CA SER A 44 -10.35 -1.40 3.93
C SER A 44 -8.95 -1.93 4.22
N LEU A 45 -8.69 -2.37 5.46
CA LEU A 45 -7.39 -2.87 5.86
C LEU A 45 -7.07 -4.23 5.24
N GLU A 46 -8.04 -5.14 5.22
CA GLU A 46 -7.85 -6.48 4.66
C GLU A 46 -7.67 -6.41 3.14
N ILE A 47 -8.42 -5.50 2.48
CA ILE A 47 -8.29 -5.25 1.06
C ILE A 47 -6.89 -4.69 0.73
N ALA A 48 -6.41 -3.71 1.51
CA ALA A 48 -5.07 -3.17 1.33
C ALA A 48 -3.96 -4.22 1.53
N LYS A 49 -4.12 -5.15 2.48
CA LYS A 49 -3.17 -6.26 2.67
C LYS A 49 -3.14 -7.21 1.48
N MET A 50 -4.29 -7.50 0.88
CA MET A 50 -4.36 -8.35 -0.31
C MET A 50 -3.70 -7.67 -1.52
N GLU A 51 -3.99 -6.38 -1.75
CA GLU A 51 -3.34 -5.61 -2.81
C GLU A 51 -1.82 -5.51 -2.62
N PHE A 52 -1.35 -5.42 -1.38
CA PHE A 52 0.08 -5.43 -1.07
C PHE A 52 0.72 -6.78 -1.41
N LYS A 53 0.07 -7.90 -1.08
CA LYS A 53 0.55 -9.25 -1.42
C LYS A 53 0.63 -9.50 -2.92
N GLU A 54 -0.32 -8.95 -3.69
CA GLU A 54 -0.27 -9.02 -5.16
C GLU A 54 0.68 -8.00 -5.79
N GLY A 55 1.24 -7.07 -5.01
CA GLY A 55 2.17 -6.04 -5.50
C GLY A 55 1.51 -5.00 -6.41
N LEU A 56 0.19 -4.81 -6.29
CA LEU A 56 -0.61 -3.92 -7.14
C LEU A 56 -0.78 -2.51 -6.54
N ILE A 57 -0.20 -2.24 -5.37
CA ILE A 57 -0.36 -0.95 -4.71
C ILE A 57 0.39 0.15 -5.50
N PRO A 58 -0.31 1.21 -5.95
CA PRO A 58 0.28 2.30 -6.73
C PRO A 58 0.99 3.32 -5.80
N ILE A 59 1.81 2.83 -4.87
CA ILE A 59 2.54 3.66 -3.91
C ILE A 59 4.02 3.27 -3.98
N THR A 60 4.86 4.26 -4.22
CA THR A 60 6.31 4.09 -4.23
C THR A 60 6.91 4.72 -2.98
N VAL A 61 7.83 4.00 -2.32
CA VAL A 61 8.54 4.55 -1.17
C VAL A 61 9.74 5.35 -1.66
N ARG A 62 9.73 6.66 -1.38
CA ARG A 62 10.88 7.52 -1.61
C ARG A 62 11.70 7.62 -0.33
N ARG A 63 12.82 6.91 -0.28
CA ARG A 63 13.81 7.07 0.80
C ARG A 63 14.50 8.42 0.62
N LYS A 64 14.43 9.27 1.64
CA LYS A 64 15.28 10.45 1.69
C LYS A 64 16.66 9.96 2.12
N GLU A 65 17.59 9.87 1.18
CA GLU A 65 19.00 9.90 1.56
C GLU A 65 19.21 11.20 2.35
N THR A 66 19.86 11.09 3.50
CA THR A 66 20.33 12.28 4.22
C THR A 66 21.27 12.99 3.29
N VAL A 67 20.74 13.97 2.55
CA VAL A 67 21.58 15.03 2.02
C VAL A 67 22.06 15.74 3.26
N GLU A 68 23.20 15.29 3.80
CA GLU A 68 24.08 16.21 4.50
C GLU A 68 24.22 17.38 3.54
N LYS A 69 23.49 18.46 3.82
CA LYS A 69 23.78 19.74 3.22
C LYS A 69 25.13 20.13 3.81
N GLU A 70 26.20 19.55 3.25
CA GLU A 70 27.55 20.00 3.48
C GLU A 70 27.57 21.49 3.13
N LYS A 71 28.02 22.25 4.11
CA LYS A 71 28.17 23.70 4.06
C LYS A 71 28.98 24.10 2.83
N LYS A 72 28.49 25.03 2.04
CA LYS A 72 29.31 26.11 1.49
C LYS A 72 28.47 27.32 1.12
#